data_AF-A0A957XLW5-F1
#
_entry.id   AF-A0A957XLW5-F1
#
_cell.length_a   1.000
_cell.length_b   1.000
_cell.length_c   1.000
_cell.angle_alpha   90.00
_cell.angle_beta   90.00
_cell.angle_gamma   90.00
#
_symmetry.space_group_name_H-M   'P 1'
#
loop_
_entity.id
_entity.type
_entity.pdbx_description
1 polymer ?
#
loop_
_entity_poly.entity_id
_entity_poly.type
_entity_poly.pdbx_seq_one_letter_code
_entity_poly.pdbx_strand_id
1 'polypeptide(L)'
;MTLQEIIADIHALNEDLEVYERKYGVLSETFYELYQSGEEPENEAWVLDWADWAGVYKILLRRQEQYRRTIASLRQQTQSLSNVIERTSRREPIPVTS
;
A
#
# COMPACT_ATOMS: atom_id res chain seq x y z
N MET A 1 -8.01 -13.23 4.31
CA MET A 1 -7.14 -12.51 3.37
C MET A 1 -5.97 -13.40 2.98
N THR A 2 -5.66 -13.46 1.70
CA THR A 2 -4.51 -14.16 1.13
C THR A 2 -3.43 -13.16 0.73
N LEU A 3 -2.21 -13.65 0.54
CA LEU A 3 -1.12 -12.82 0.01
C LEU A 3 -1.48 -12.24 -1.37
N GLN A 4 -2.19 -12.99 -2.21
CA GLN A 4 -2.63 -12.53 -3.53
C GLN A 4 -3.65 -11.38 -3.43
N GLU A 5 -4.58 -11.46 -2.48
CA GLU A 5 -5.52 -10.38 -2.20
C GLU A 5 -4.81 -9.12 -1.69
N ILE A 6 -3.78 -9.25 -0.84
CA ILE A 6 -2.94 -8.10 -0.43
C ILE A 6 -2.27 -7.45 -1.63
N ILE A 7 -1.69 -8.26 -2.52
CA ILE A 7 -0.98 -7.73 -3.70
C ILE A 7 -1.96 -7.01 -4.62
N ALA A 8 -3.15 -7.60 -4.85
CA ALA A 8 -4.21 -6.96 -5.63
C ALA A 8 -4.66 -5.62 -4.99
N ASP A 9 -4.89 -5.61 -3.67
CA ASP A 9 -5.23 -4.38 -2.93
C ASP A 9 -4.13 -3.32 -3.08
N ILE A 10 -2.85 -3.70 -2.96
CA ILE A 10 -1.72 -2.77 -3.13
C ILE A 10 -1.72 -2.17 -4.52
N HIS A 11 -1.95 -2.96 -5.57
CA HIS A 11 -1.99 -2.43 -6.94
C HIS A 11 -3.17 -1.48 -7.14
N ALA A 12 -4.38 -1.85 -6.70
CA ALA A 12 -5.55 -0.99 -6.80
C ALA A 12 -5.37 0.35 -6.05
N LEU A 13 -4.84 0.30 -4.83
CA LEU A 13 -4.59 1.51 -4.04
C LEU A 13 -3.53 2.42 -4.68
N ASN A 14 -2.51 1.86 -5.34
CA ASN A 14 -1.55 2.68 -6.08
C ASN A 14 -2.19 3.37 -7.30
N GLU A 15 -3.07 2.67 -8.02
CA GLU A 15 -3.82 3.26 -9.14
C GLU A 15 -4.72 4.41 -8.66
N ASP A 16 -5.39 4.25 -7.51
CA ASP A 16 -6.18 5.30 -6.88
C ASP A 16 -5.33 6.52 -6.51
N LEU A 17 -4.13 6.29 -5.94
CA LEU A 17 -3.21 7.38 -5.57
C LEU A 17 -2.67 8.13 -6.78
N GLU A 18 -2.40 7.42 -7.89
CA GLU A 18 -1.85 8.01 -9.11
C GLU A 18 -2.77 9.09 -9.69
N VAL A 19 -4.09 9.00 -9.47
CA VAL A 19 -5.05 10.05 -9.86
C VAL A 19 -4.72 11.38 -9.18
N TYR A 20 -4.43 11.36 -7.88
CA TYR A 20 -4.05 12.56 -7.12
C TYR A 20 -2.65 13.02 -7.51
N GLU A 21 -1.69 12.11 -7.63
CA GLU A 21 -0.31 12.46 -8.01
C GLU A 21 -0.26 13.19 -9.36
N ARG A 22 -1.02 12.72 -10.35
CA ARG A 22 -1.13 13.39 -11.65
C ARG A 22 -1.88 14.73 -11.56
N LYS A 23 -2.92 14.83 -10.73
CA LYS A 23 -3.70 16.06 -10.54
C LYS A 23 -2.89 17.20 -9.95
N TYR A 24 -1.99 16.90 -9.01
CA TYR A 24 -1.22 17.91 -8.27
C TYR A 24 0.28 17.96 -8.63
N GLY A 25 0.79 17.00 -9.41
CA GLY A 25 2.16 17.01 -9.92
C GLY A 25 3.24 16.65 -8.91
N VAL A 26 2.88 15.96 -7.81
CA VAL A 26 3.81 15.48 -6.77
C VAL A 26 3.45 14.06 -6.36
N LEU A 27 4.40 13.31 -5.77
CA LEU A 27 4.17 11.95 -5.30
C LEU A 27 3.48 11.93 -3.94
N SER A 28 2.81 10.82 -3.62
CA SER A 28 2.13 10.58 -2.35
C SER A 28 3.04 10.76 -1.12
N GLU A 29 4.34 10.58 -1.25
CA GLU A 29 5.30 10.86 -0.17
C GLU A 29 5.30 12.34 0.25
N THR A 30 5.27 13.26 -0.73
CA THR A 30 5.20 14.71 -0.47
C THR A 30 3.87 15.10 0.17
N PHE A 31 2.77 14.51 -0.31
CA PHE A 31 1.47 14.66 0.34
C PHE A 31 1.51 14.20 1.81
N TYR A 32 2.18 13.08 2.07
CA TYR A 32 2.27 12.52 3.41
C TYR A 32 3.09 13.38 4.37
N GLU A 33 4.17 14.00 3.90
CA GLU A 33 4.96 14.94 4.71
C GLU A 33 4.11 16.12 5.19
N LEU A 34 3.32 16.72 4.30
CA LEU A 34 2.39 17.80 4.67
C LEU A 34 1.29 17.30 5.61
N TYR A 35 0.78 16.09 5.38
CA TYR A 35 -0.24 15.48 6.25
C TYR A 35 0.31 15.30 7.68
N GLN A 36 1.57 14.91 7.79
CA GLN A 36 2.24 14.68 9.07
C GLN A 36 2.66 15.98 9.77
N SER A 37 2.87 17.08 9.03
CA SER A 37 3.17 18.40 9.61
C SER A 37 1.94 19.07 10.22
N GLY A 38 0.73 18.64 9.83
CA GLY A 38 -0.52 19.25 10.26
C GLY A 38 -0.84 20.57 9.55
N GLU A 39 -0.14 20.84 8.45
CA GLU A 39 -0.42 22.00 7.60
C GLU A 39 -1.67 21.74 6.76
N GLU A 40 -2.70 22.55 6.96
CA GLU A 40 -3.95 22.46 6.21
C GLU A 40 -3.82 23.22 4.87
N PRO A 41 -4.27 22.63 3.75
CA PRO A 41 -4.32 23.35 2.48
C PRO A 41 -5.21 24.60 2.59
N GLU A 42 -4.73 25.74 2.09
CA GLU A 42 -5.53 26.98 2.08
C GLU A 42 -6.76 26.90 1.15
N ASN A 43 -6.78 25.95 0.21
CA ASN A 43 -7.83 25.79 -0.78
C ASN A 43 -8.83 24.69 -0.36
N GLU A 44 -10.10 25.04 -0.17
CA GLU A 44 -11.16 24.10 0.22
C GLU A 44 -11.33 22.91 -0.74
N ALA A 45 -11.09 23.11 -2.05
CA ALA A 45 -11.14 22.02 -3.03
C ALA A 45 -10.01 20.99 -2.78
N TRP A 46 -8.88 21.43 -2.23
CA TRP A 46 -7.78 20.54 -1.89
C TRP A 46 -8.09 19.73 -0.63
N VAL A 47 -8.85 20.29 0.32
CA VAL A 47 -9.17 19.60 1.60
C VAL A 47 -9.95 18.29 1.37
N LEU A 48 -10.89 18.26 0.42
CA LEU A 48 -11.66 17.05 0.13
C LEU A 48 -10.81 15.97 -0.53
N ASP A 49 -10.09 16.33 -1.60
CA ASP A 49 -9.16 15.41 -2.26
C ASP A 49 -8.08 14.90 -1.28
N TRP A 50 -7.65 15.76 -0.35
CA TRP A 50 -6.68 15.44 0.69
C TRP A 50 -7.17 14.38 1.66
N ALA A 51 -8.41 14.50 2.14
CA ALA A 51 -9.01 13.54 3.06
C ALA A 51 -9.15 12.16 2.42
N ASP A 52 -9.60 12.12 1.17
CA ASP A 52 -9.74 10.87 0.40
C ASP A 52 -8.37 10.24 0.12
N TRP A 53 -7.41 11.02 -0.39
CA TRP A 53 -6.03 10.60 -0.60
C TRP A 53 -5.41 10.02 0.69
N ALA A 54 -5.55 10.71 1.83
CA ALA A 54 -4.97 10.28 3.09
C ALA A 54 -5.59 8.95 3.58
N GLY A 55 -6.87 8.74 3.32
CA GLY A 55 -7.55 7.47 3.56
C GLY A 55 -6.94 6.32 2.76
N VAL A 56 -6.84 6.50 1.43
CA VAL A 56 -6.24 5.52 0.51
C VAL A 56 -4.79 5.23 0.89
N TYR A 57 -3.98 6.26 1.13
CA TYR A 57 -2.56 6.12 1.44
C TYR A 57 -2.32 5.36 2.75
N LYS A 58 -3.11 5.62 3.80
CA LYS A 58 -3.02 4.86 5.05
C LYS A 58 -3.37 3.39 4.88
N ILE A 59 -4.35 3.08 4.05
CA ILE A 59 -4.70 1.69 3.73
C ILE A 59 -3.53 1.03 2.98
N LEU A 60 -2.93 1.73 2.01
CA LEU A 60 -1.76 1.24 1.28
C LEU A 60 -0.62 0.90 2.24
N LEU A 61 -0.26 1.82 3.15
CA LEU A 61 0.78 1.60 4.16
C LEU A 61 0.50 0.34 5.00
N ARG A 62 -0.75 0.15 5.43
CA ARG A 62 -1.15 -1.04 6.19
C ARG A 62 -1.01 -2.32 5.35
N ARG A 63 -1.42 -2.30 4.08
CA ARG A 63 -1.31 -3.46 3.18
C ARG A 63 0.15 -3.81 2.87
N GLN A 64 1.00 -2.81 2.63
CA GLN A 64 2.43 -3.00 2.46
C GLN A 64 3.10 -3.59 3.71
N GLU A 65 2.69 -3.16 4.90
CA GLU A 65 3.19 -3.74 6.15
C GLU A 65 2.73 -5.20 6.33
N GLN A 66 1.48 -5.52 6.03
CA GLN A 66 0.98 -6.91 6.05
C GLN A 66 1.71 -7.80 5.04
N TYR A 67 2.01 -7.28 3.84
CA TYR A 67 2.84 -7.96 2.85
C TYR A 67 4.24 -8.25 3.41
N ARG A 68 4.93 -7.23 3.93
CA ARG A 68 6.28 -7.35 4.50
C ARG A 68 6.35 -8.38 5.61
N ARG A 69 5.39 -8.37 6.55
CA ARG A 69 5.29 -9.36 7.63
C ARG A 69 5.08 -10.77 7.11
N THR A 70 4.19 -10.93 6.13
CA THR A 70 3.90 -12.24 5.52
C THR A 70 5.15 -12.81 4.84
N ILE A 71 5.84 -12.01 4.03
CA ILE A 71 7.09 -12.43 3.38
C ILE A 71 8.18 -12.76 4.41
N ALA A 72 8.30 -11.96 5.48
CA ALA A 72 9.26 -12.24 6.55
C ALA A 72 8.97 -13.60 7.24
N SER A 73 7.70 -13.90 7.53
CA SER A 73 7.28 -15.18 8.10
C SER A 73 7.57 -16.36 7.16
N LEU A 74 7.28 -16.21 5.86
CA LEU A 74 7.57 -17.26 4.86
C LEU A 74 9.07 -17.50 4.72
N ARG A 75 9.90 -16.45 4.75
CA ARG A 75 11.36 -16.58 4.73
C ARG A 75 11.88 -17.41 5.89
N GLN A 76 11.32 -17.23 7.09
CA GLN A 76 11.69 -18.01 8.28
C GLN A 76 11.31 -19.50 8.13
N GLN A 77 10.20 -19.80 7.45
CA GLN A 77 9.71 -21.18 7.28
C GLN A 77 10.42 -21.95 6.16
N THR A 78 10.72 -21.29 5.03
CA THR A 78 11.15 -21.97 3.79
C THR A 78 12.64 -21.80 3.49
N GLN A 79 13.38 -21.03 4.30
CA GLN A 79 14.84 -20.80 4.25
C GLN A 79 15.39 -20.20 2.93
N SER A 80 14.61 -20.14 1.85
CA SER A 80 14.94 -19.54 0.56
C SER A 80 13.77 -18.74 -0.04
N LEU A 81 14.09 -17.55 -0.52
CA LEU A 81 13.16 -16.66 -1.23
C LEU A 81 12.65 -17.23 -2.55
N SER A 82 13.47 -18.02 -3.25
CA SER A 82 13.07 -18.58 -4.54
C SER A 82 11.87 -19.50 -4.40
N ASN A 83 11.79 -20.23 -3.28
CA ASN A 83 10.66 -21.12 -2.98
C ASN A 83 9.38 -20.31 -2.69
N VAL A 84 9.50 -19.16 -2.02
CA VAL A 84 8.38 -18.23 -1.81
C VAL A 84 7.86 -17.71 -3.15
N ILE A 85 8.76 -17.28 -4.03
CA ILE A 85 8.41 -16.77 -5.36
C ILE A 85 7.71 -17.86 -6.18
N GLU A 86 8.23 -19.09 -6.19
CA GLU A 86 7.63 -20.22 -6.90
C GLU A 86 6.20 -20.52 -6.44
N ARG A 87 5.94 -20.51 -5.13
CA ARG A 87 4.58 -20.70 -4.59
C ARG A 87 3.64 -19.58 -4.99
N THR A 88 4.12 -18.33 -4.94
CA THR A 88 3.31 -17.16 -5.34
C THR A 88 3.03 -17.12 -6.85
N SER A 89 3.98 -17.52 -7.69
CA SER A 89 3.78 -17.54 -9.15
C SER A 89 2.76 -18.60 -9.58
N ARG A 90 2.67 -19.69 -8.83
CA ARG A 90 1.64 -20.74 -8.99
C ARG A 90 0.27 -20.33 -8.43
N ARG A 91 0.14 -19.12 -7.87
CA ARG A 91 -1.08 -18.61 -7.20
C ARG A 91 -1.56 -19.53 -6.08
N GLU A 92 -0.64 -20.20 -5.39
CA GLU A 92 -1.00 -20.99 -4.22
C GLU A 92 -1.56 -20.05 -3.13
N PRO A 93 -2.72 -20.37 -2.54
CA PRO A 93 -3.31 -19.53 -1.51
C PRO A 93 -2.44 -19.55 -0.25
N ILE A 94 -1.74 -18.44 -0.01
CA ILE A 94 -0.96 -18.23 1.21
C ILE A 94 -1.82 -17.41 2.17
N PRO A 95 -2.24 -17.99 3.31
CA PRO A 95 -3.01 -17.26 4.31
C PRO A 95 -2.12 -16.20 4.97
N VAL A 96 -2.70 -15.02 5.19
CA VAL A 96 -2.06 -13.93 5.93
C VAL A 96 -2.50 -14.05 7.39
N THR A 97 -1.53 -14.19 8.29
CA THR A 97 -1.80 -14.13 9.73
C THR A 97 -1.97 -12.67 10.14
N SER A 98 -3.12 -12.33 10.75
CA SER A 98 -3.43 -10.99 11.25
C SER A 98 -2.57 -10.57 12.43
#